data_AF-A0A7J9EPK2-F1
#
_entry.id   AF-A0A7J9EPK2-F1
#
_cell.length_a   1.000
_cell.length_b   1.000
_cell.length_c   1.000
_cell.angle_alpha   90.00
_cell.angle_beta   90.00
_cell.angle_gamma   90.00
#
_symmetry.space_group_name_H-M   'P 1'
#
loop_
_entity.id
_entity.type
_entity.pdbx_description
1 polymer ?
#
loop_
_entity_poly.entity_id
_entity_poly.type
_entity_poly.pdbx_seq_one_letter_code
_entity_poly.pdbx_strand_id
1 'polypeptide(L)'
;MELGAQDYADRKKDISQFLSQDIYQDEIKAMINHKRRRLIVNISDLHSFNNLATRILKNPSEYMQPFFDAVTEAAKSIDPKYLKEGEIVHVGFEGPFVSRRVTPRELLSEFIGSMVCVVGIVTKCSLVRPKVVKSVHFCPATENFTVREYRDITSNNDHQTLSIQEVPENAAPGQLPRTVDAIVEDDLVDSCKPGDRVAIVGIYKALPGKSKGSVNGVFRTVLIANNVSLLNKEANAPIYSPEDLKNIKKIAERDDTFDLLGNSLAPSIYGHSWIKKAVVLLMLGGVEKNLKNGTHLRGDINMMMVGDPSVAKSQLLRAIMNIAPLAISTTGRGSSGVGLTAAVTSDQETGERRLEAGAMVLGDRGVVCIDEFDKMNDQDRVAIHEVMEQQTVTIAKAGIHASLNARCSVVAAANPIYGTYDRSLTPTKNIGLPDSLLSRFDLLFIVLDQMDADIDRLISEHVLRMHRRSIHYMLTCLPKIPTILNILILSLL
;
A
#
# COMPACT_ATOMS: atom_id res chain seq x y z
N MET A 1 10.21 34.35 -11.11
CA MET A 1 9.73 34.84 -12.41
C MET A 1 8.33 35.36 -12.15
N GLU A 2 8.18 36.69 -12.16
CA GLU A 2 6.86 37.31 -12.11
C GLU A 2 6.14 36.95 -13.41
N LEU A 3 5.02 36.23 -13.32
CA LEU A 3 4.16 36.01 -14.47
C LEU A 3 3.73 37.37 -15.00
N GLY A 4 3.66 37.53 -16.33
CA GLY A 4 2.92 38.64 -16.91
C GLY A 4 1.49 38.59 -16.38
N ALA A 5 1.02 39.68 -15.75
CA ALA A 5 -0.33 39.74 -15.16
C ALA A 5 -1.43 39.41 -16.19
N GLN A 6 -1.14 39.63 -17.47
CA GLN A 6 -2.01 39.31 -18.60
C GLN A 6 -2.13 37.81 -18.84
N ASP A 7 -1.00 37.07 -18.85
CA ASP A 7 -1.00 35.61 -18.99
C ASP A 7 -1.71 34.92 -17.81
N TYR A 8 -1.56 35.47 -16.61
CA TYR A 8 -2.27 34.98 -15.41
C TYR A 8 -3.79 35.08 -15.58
N ALA A 9 -4.26 36.24 -16.05
CA ALA A 9 -5.69 36.49 -16.25
C ALA A 9 -6.29 35.60 -17.33
N ASP A 10 -5.57 35.37 -18.43
CA ASP A 10 -6.07 34.53 -19.52
C ASP A 10 -6.11 33.05 -19.12
N ARG A 11 -5.11 32.54 -18.40
CA ARG A 11 -5.16 31.19 -17.81
C ARG A 11 -6.33 31.03 -16.84
N LYS A 12 -6.61 32.05 -16.02
CA LYS A 12 -7.75 32.03 -15.10
C LYS A 12 -9.08 31.98 -15.85
N LYS A 13 -9.22 32.68 -16.99
CA LYS A 13 -10.43 32.63 -17.84
C LYS A 13 -10.63 31.25 -18.47
N ASP A 14 -9.57 30.63 -18.99
CA ASP A 14 -9.67 29.29 -19.58
C ASP A 14 -10.16 28.26 -18.55
N ILE A 15 -9.66 28.37 -17.31
CA ILE A 15 -10.05 27.49 -16.21
C ILE A 15 -11.48 27.78 -15.75
N SER A 16 -11.89 29.05 -15.66
CA SER A 16 -13.27 29.37 -15.27
C SER A 16 -14.30 28.92 -16.30
N GLN A 17 -13.96 28.92 -17.59
CA GLN A 17 -14.77 28.30 -18.65
C GLN A 17 -14.86 26.78 -18.53
N PHE A 18 -13.80 26.12 -18.07
CA PHE A 18 -13.85 24.68 -17.81
C PHE A 18 -14.76 24.36 -16.62
N LEU A 19 -14.66 25.13 -15.54
CA LEU A 19 -15.47 24.96 -14.33
C LEU A 19 -16.96 25.28 -14.52
N SER A 20 -17.34 25.96 -15.61
CA SER A 20 -18.74 26.24 -15.90
C SER A 20 -19.50 25.03 -16.47
N GLN A 21 -18.82 23.94 -16.80
CA GLN A 21 -19.48 22.69 -17.19
C GLN A 21 -20.37 22.14 -16.06
N ASP A 22 -21.55 21.65 -16.41
CA ASP A 22 -22.57 21.20 -15.44
C ASP A 22 -22.05 20.13 -14.46
N ILE A 23 -21.19 19.23 -14.95
CA ILE A 23 -20.56 18.15 -14.15
C ILE A 23 -19.80 18.75 -12.95
N TYR A 24 -18.93 19.74 -13.21
CA TYR A 24 -18.09 20.35 -12.18
C TYR A 24 -18.87 21.31 -11.29
N GLN A 25 -19.93 21.96 -11.79
CA GLN A 25 -20.81 22.75 -10.93
C GLN A 25 -21.50 21.88 -9.87
N ASP A 26 -21.96 20.68 -10.25
CA ASP A 26 -22.59 19.75 -9.31
C ASP A 26 -21.57 19.15 -8.34
N GLU A 27 -20.34 18.88 -8.78
CA GLU A 27 -19.25 18.48 -7.88
C GLU A 27 -18.87 19.58 -6.89
N ILE A 28 -18.85 20.85 -7.29
CA ILE A 28 -18.58 21.97 -6.39
C ILE A 28 -19.71 22.11 -5.36
N LYS A 29 -20.99 21.94 -5.76
CA LYS A 29 -22.11 21.89 -4.80
C LYS A 29 -21.97 20.73 -3.83
N ALA A 30 -21.60 19.54 -4.32
CA ALA A 30 -21.35 18.38 -3.47
C ALA A 30 -20.18 18.62 -2.49
N MET A 31 -19.11 19.26 -2.95
CA MET A 31 -17.97 19.67 -2.14
C MET A 31 -18.40 20.59 -0.99
N ILE A 32 -19.23 21.61 -1.28
CA ILE A 32 -19.77 22.55 -0.29
C ILE A 32 -20.63 21.82 0.75
N ASN A 33 -21.54 20.93 0.29
CA ASN A 33 -22.41 20.15 1.16
C ASN A 33 -21.61 19.24 2.13
N HIS A 34 -20.53 18.63 1.63
CA HIS A 34 -19.64 17.78 2.43
C HIS A 34 -18.56 18.54 3.20
N LYS A 35 -18.52 19.89 3.11
CA LYS A 35 -17.48 20.74 3.71
C LYS A 35 -16.05 20.31 3.34
N ARG A 36 -15.85 19.82 2.12
CA ARG A 36 -14.51 19.44 1.62
C ARG A 36 -13.76 20.67 1.13
N ARG A 37 -12.46 20.73 1.44
CA ARG A 37 -11.58 21.85 1.02
C ARG A 37 -10.89 21.63 -0.32
N ARG A 38 -11.16 20.49 -0.97
CA ARG A 38 -10.50 20.08 -2.20
C ARG A 38 -11.49 19.56 -3.24
N LEU A 39 -11.42 20.14 -4.43
CA LEU A 39 -12.11 19.65 -5.62
C LEU A 39 -11.22 18.63 -6.33
N ILE A 40 -11.77 17.48 -6.72
CA ILE A 40 -11.04 16.46 -7.49
C ILE A 40 -11.41 16.66 -8.96
N VAL A 41 -10.42 16.88 -9.81
CA VAL A 41 -10.62 17.10 -11.25
C VAL A 41 -10.04 15.94 -12.04
N ASN A 42 -10.84 15.40 -12.96
CA ASN A 42 -10.39 14.31 -13.82
C ASN A 42 -9.60 14.84 -15.03
N ILE A 43 -8.40 14.30 -15.23
CA ILE A 43 -7.52 14.69 -16.34
C ILE A 43 -8.10 14.30 -17.70
N SER A 44 -8.92 13.26 -17.78
CA SER A 44 -9.61 12.89 -19.01
C SER A 44 -10.50 14.01 -19.54
N ASP A 45 -11.18 14.74 -18.64
CA ASP A 45 -12.05 15.85 -19.02
C ASP A 45 -11.22 17.05 -19.47
N LEU A 46 -10.08 17.28 -18.81
CA LEU A 46 -9.12 18.32 -19.22
C LEU A 46 -8.45 18.04 -20.57
N HIS A 47 -8.40 16.78 -21.02
CA HIS A 47 -7.93 16.45 -22.37
C HIS A 47 -8.95 16.83 -23.44
N SER A 48 -10.25 16.72 -23.13
CA SER A 48 -11.32 17.10 -24.05
C SER A 48 -11.37 18.63 -24.28
N PHE A 49 -10.88 19.41 -23.31
CA PHE A 49 -10.96 20.87 -23.33
C PHE A 49 -9.59 21.53 -23.61
N ASN A 50 -9.47 22.16 -24.79
CA ASN A 50 -8.36 23.07 -25.17
C ASN A 50 -6.91 22.57 -24.90
N ASN A 51 -6.67 21.25 -24.90
CA ASN A 51 -5.36 20.66 -24.56
C ASN A 51 -4.77 21.16 -23.22
N LEU A 52 -5.62 21.66 -22.31
CA LEU A 52 -5.21 22.27 -21.04
C LEU A 52 -4.43 21.28 -20.17
N ALA A 53 -4.84 20.00 -20.20
CA ALA A 53 -4.16 18.90 -19.52
C ALA A 53 -2.65 18.86 -19.83
N THR A 54 -2.25 18.94 -21.10
CA THR A 54 -0.83 18.84 -21.46
C THR A 54 0.01 20.01 -20.93
N ARG A 55 -0.60 21.21 -20.85
CA ARG A 55 0.04 22.42 -20.34
C ARG A 55 0.20 22.36 -18.83
N ILE A 56 -0.85 21.97 -18.11
CA ILE A 56 -0.84 21.78 -16.64
C ILE A 56 0.17 20.70 -16.28
N LEU A 57 0.17 19.58 -16.99
CA LEU A 57 1.08 18.49 -16.73
C LEU A 57 2.54 18.95 -16.88
N LYS A 58 2.89 19.71 -17.93
CA LYS A 58 4.27 20.18 -18.15
C LYS A 58 4.71 21.23 -17.12
N ASN A 59 3.91 22.28 -16.91
CA ASN A 59 4.27 23.43 -16.05
C ASN A 59 3.26 23.66 -14.93
N PRO A 60 3.01 22.70 -14.03
CA PRO A 60 1.95 22.78 -13.04
C PRO A 60 2.09 23.98 -12.11
N SER A 61 3.31 24.36 -11.72
CA SER A 61 3.56 25.46 -10.77
C SER A 61 2.92 26.78 -11.19
N GLU A 62 2.80 27.05 -12.49
CA GLU A 62 2.22 28.29 -12.99
C GLU A 62 0.69 28.22 -13.17
N TYR A 63 0.12 27.02 -13.26
CA TYR A 63 -1.32 26.82 -13.43
C TYR A 63 -2.05 26.55 -12.12
N MET A 64 -1.38 25.97 -11.10
CA MET A 64 -2.01 25.67 -9.81
C MET A 64 -2.62 26.90 -9.14
N GLN A 65 -1.92 28.03 -9.12
CA GLN A 65 -2.37 29.24 -8.42
C GLN A 65 -3.60 29.89 -9.09
N PRO A 66 -3.63 30.13 -10.42
CA PRO A 66 -4.86 30.53 -11.11
C PRO A 66 -6.03 29.56 -10.90
N PHE A 67 -5.74 28.26 -10.79
CA PHE A 67 -6.75 27.23 -10.61
C PHE A 67 -7.40 27.33 -9.22
N PHE A 68 -6.59 27.47 -8.16
CA PHE A 68 -7.10 27.69 -6.80
C PHE A 68 -7.96 28.95 -6.71
N ASP A 69 -7.53 30.05 -7.33
CA ASP A 69 -8.30 31.29 -7.36
C ASP A 69 -9.64 31.14 -8.10
N ALA A 70 -9.63 30.47 -9.25
CA ALA A 70 -10.83 30.25 -10.06
C ALA A 70 -11.87 29.38 -9.33
N VAL A 71 -11.43 28.29 -8.70
CA VAL A 71 -12.32 27.42 -7.92
C VAL A 71 -12.83 28.13 -6.67
N THR A 72 -11.98 28.91 -6.00
CA THR A 72 -12.38 29.70 -4.83
C THR A 72 -13.44 30.74 -5.20
N GLU A 73 -13.31 31.39 -6.36
CA GLU A 73 -14.30 32.33 -6.87
C GLU A 73 -15.62 31.64 -7.25
N ALA A 74 -15.56 30.48 -7.90
CA ALA A 74 -16.73 29.66 -8.22
C ALA A 74 -17.45 29.13 -6.97
N ALA A 75 -16.72 28.75 -5.92
CA ALA A 75 -17.32 28.34 -4.66
C ALA A 75 -18.01 29.52 -3.95
N LYS A 76 -17.39 30.71 -3.95
CA LYS A 76 -17.96 31.93 -3.37
C LYS A 76 -19.20 32.43 -4.11
N SER A 77 -19.29 32.22 -5.43
CA SER A 77 -20.47 32.63 -6.20
C SER A 77 -21.69 31.75 -5.90
N ILE A 78 -21.48 30.48 -5.57
CA ILE A 78 -22.55 29.54 -5.18
C ILE A 78 -22.96 29.76 -3.72
N ASP A 79 -21.99 29.78 -2.79
CA ASP A 79 -22.25 30.06 -1.38
C ASP A 79 -21.18 30.97 -0.77
N PRO A 80 -21.49 32.26 -0.53
CA PRO A 80 -20.55 33.20 0.06
C PRO A 80 -20.25 32.93 1.55
N LYS A 81 -21.05 32.11 2.24
CA LYS A 81 -20.83 31.76 3.66
C LYS A 81 -19.88 30.58 3.86
N TYR A 82 -19.54 29.87 2.79
CA TYR A 82 -18.78 28.63 2.86
C TYR A 82 -17.34 28.83 3.34
N LEU A 83 -16.68 29.92 2.91
CA LEU A 83 -15.27 30.19 3.19
C LEU A 83 -15.10 31.40 4.11
N LYS A 84 -14.21 31.28 5.10
CA LYS A 84 -13.76 32.43 5.90
C LYS A 84 -12.81 33.31 5.09
N GLU A 85 -12.65 34.57 5.50
CA GLU A 85 -11.69 35.49 4.87
C GLU A 85 -10.26 34.91 4.91
N GLY A 86 -9.69 34.65 3.72
CA GLY A 86 -8.35 34.12 3.56
C GLY A 86 -8.24 32.60 3.38
N GLU A 87 -9.33 31.85 3.45
CA GLU A 87 -9.33 30.41 3.11
C GLU A 87 -9.44 30.19 1.60
N ILE A 88 -8.65 29.25 1.07
CA ILE A 88 -8.54 28.92 -0.35
C ILE A 88 -8.99 27.47 -0.55
N VAL A 89 -9.68 27.20 -1.65
CA VAL A 89 -10.05 25.82 -2.04
C VAL A 89 -8.90 25.22 -2.84
N HIS A 90 -8.45 24.04 -2.43
CA HIS A 90 -7.43 23.27 -3.13
C HIS A 90 -8.05 22.44 -4.26
N VAL A 91 -7.21 21.98 -5.18
CA VAL A 91 -7.63 21.15 -6.31
C VAL A 91 -6.71 19.97 -6.46
N GLY A 92 -7.26 18.77 -6.33
CA GLY A 92 -6.60 17.51 -6.65
C GLY A 92 -6.83 17.12 -8.10
N PHE A 93 -5.86 16.43 -8.70
CA PHE A 93 -6.05 15.80 -9.99
C PHE A 93 -6.16 14.29 -9.83
N GLU A 94 -7.06 13.69 -10.60
CA GLU A 94 -7.25 12.25 -10.71
C GLU A 94 -7.36 11.85 -12.18
N GLY A 95 -7.14 10.58 -12.48
CA GLY A 95 -7.37 10.01 -13.81
C GLY A 95 -6.15 9.30 -14.39
N PRO A 96 -6.26 8.83 -15.64
CA PRO A 96 -5.22 8.03 -16.30
C PRO A 96 -4.06 8.91 -16.78
N PHE A 97 -3.01 9.00 -15.97
CA PHE A 97 -1.73 9.60 -16.37
C PHE A 97 -0.97 8.65 -17.31
N VAL A 98 -1.38 8.58 -18.58
CA VAL A 98 -0.90 7.58 -19.56
C VAL A 98 0.62 7.41 -19.55
N SER A 99 1.38 8.49 -19.78
CA SER A 99 2.85 8.45 -19.87
C SER A 99 3.58 8.92 -18.61
N ARG A 100 2.83 9.23 -17.54
CA ARG A 100 3.36 9.89 -16.33
C ARG A 100 2.97 9.19 -15.04
N ARG A 101 2.34 8.01 -15.16
CA ARG A 101 2.21 7.06 -14.08
C ARG A 101 3.51 6.29 -14.00
N VAL A 102 4.30 6.56 -12.96
CA VAL A 102 5.66 6.05 -12.80
C VAL A 102 5.83 5.39 -11.44
N THR A 103 6.75 4.43 -11.37
CA THR A 103 7.25 3.92 -10.09
C THR A 103 8.32 4.86 -9.52
N PRO A 104 8.61 4.83 -8.20
CA PRO A 104 9.74 5.54 -7.60
C PRO A 104 11.08 5.31 -8.31
N ARG A 105 11.20 4.21 -9.04
CA ARG A 105 12.40 3.82 -9.78
C ARG A 105 12.51 4.48 -11.16
N GLU A 106 11.39 4.62 -11.87
CA GLU A 106 11.29 5.29 -13.18
C GLU A 106 11.31 6.81 -13.06
N LEU A 107 11.23 7.32 -11.84
CA LEU A 107 11.18 8.74 -11.53
C LEU A 107 12.56 9.40 -11.72
N LEU A 108 12.87 9.70 -12.98
CA LEU A 108 14.11 10.32 -13.43
C LEU A 108 14.06 11.86 -13.36
N SER A 109 15.22 12.49 -13.53
CA SER A 109 15.37 13.95 -13.53
C SER A 109 14.57 14.67 -14.63
N GLU A 110 14.17 13.97 -15.69
CA GLU A 110 13.34 14.52 -16.78
C GLU A 110 11.96 14.99 -16.31
N PHE A 111 11.47 14.40 -15.22
CA PHE A 111 10.17 14.75 -14.66
C PHE A 111 10.22 15.92 -13.67
N ILE A 112 11.39 16.51 -13.40
CA ILE A 112 11.53 17.65 -12.49
C ILE A 112 10.72 18.84 -13.01
N GLY A 113 9.93 19.44 -12.13
CA GLY A 113 9.04 20.55 -12.43
C GLY A 113 7.71 20.13 -13.04
N SER A 114 7.55 18.87 -13.43
CA SER A 114 6.32 18.36 -14.05
C SER A 114 5.41 17.64 -13.05
N MET A 115 4.14 17.48 -13.41
CA MET A 115 3.19 16.68 -12.64
C MET A 115 3.28 15.21 -13.03
N VAL A 116 3.40 14.34 -12.03
CA VAL A 116 3.53 12.89 -12.16
C VAL A 116 2.60 12.17 -11.18
N CYS A 117 2.25 10.93 -11.50
CA CYS A 117 1.53 10.03 -10.61
C CYS A 117 2.48 8.92 -10.17
N VAL A 118 2.86 8.91 -8.90
CA VAL A 118 3.80 7.93 -8.34
C VAL A 118 3.00 6.86 -7.62
N VAL A 119 3.20 5.61 -8.01
CA VAL A 119 2.54 4.45 -7.38
C VAL A 119 3.53 3.71 -6.50
N GLY A 120 3.15 3.42 -5.25
CA GLY A 120 3.98 2.63 -4.35
C GLY A 120 3.32 2.34 -3.00
N ILE A 121 4.11 1.81 -2.07
CA ILE A 121 3.71 1.54 -0.69
C ILE A 121 4.26 2.64 0.20
N VAL A 122 3.45 3.17 1.10
CA VAL A 122 3.93 4.09 2.14
C VAL A 122 4.70 3.28 3.19
N THR A 123 6.00 3.53 3.34
CA THR A 123 6.84 2.79 4.30
C THR A 123 7.06 3.56 5.59
N LYS A 124 7.16 4.89 5.49
CA LYS A 124 7.45 5.78 6.62
C LYS A 124 6.50 6.95 6.61
N CYS A 125 5.99 7.28 7.78
CA CYS A 125 5.21 8.49 8.02
C CYS A 125 5.91 9.33 9.09
N SER A 126 6.08 10.62 8.82
CA SER A 126 6.44 11.58 9.84
C SER A 126 5.23 11.92 10.72
N LEU A 127 5.52 12.47 11.90
CA LEU A 127 4.50 13.12 12.71
C LEU A 127 3.98 14.37 11.99
N VAL A 128 2.70 14.68 12.24
CA VAL A 128 2.05 15.90 11.75
C VAL A 128 2.60 17.11 12.50
N ARG A 129 2.98 18.15 11.76
CA ARG A 129 3.46 19.42 12.34
C ARG A 129 2.80 20.60 11.66
N PRO A 130 2.34 21.61 12.42
CA PRO A 130 1.85 22.85 11.83
C PRO A 130 3.03 23.68 11.29
N LYS A 131 2.88 24.25 10.10
CA LYS A 131 3.82 25.24 9.54
C LYS A 131 3.34 26.67 9.84
N VAL A 132 4.29 27.56 10.11
CA VAL A 132 4.02 29.00 10.31
C VAL A 132 4.16 29.74 8.98
N VAL A 133 3.12 30.46 8.57
CA VAL A 133 3.12 31.26 7.32
C VAL A 133 3.15 32.74 7.58
N LYS A 134 2.44 33.18 8.62
CA LYS A 134 2.32 34.59 8.94
C LYS A 134 2.56 34.80 10.43
N SER A 135 3.68 35.43 10.75
CA SER A 135 3.95 35.93 12.08
C SER A 135 3.50 37.39 12.15
N VAL A 136 2.62 37.71 13.10
CA VAL A 136 2.27 39.08 13.44
C VAL A 136 3.09 39.46 14.66
N HIS A 137 4.02 40.39 14.48
CA HIS A 137 4.88 40.91 15.54
C HIS A 137 4.32 42.26 16.01
N PHE A 138 3.94 42.33 17.27
CA PHE A 138 3.56 43.58 17.91
C PHE A 138 4.79 44.22 18.55
N CYS A 139 5.04 45.50 18.24
CA CYS A 139 6.08 46.28 18.90
C CYS A 139 5.42 47.20 19.95
N PRO A 140 5.61 46.95 21.27
CA PRO A 140 4.97 47.75 22.32
C PRO A 140 5.39 49.23 22.35
N ALA A 141 6.58 49.56 21.86
CA ALA A 141 7.12 50.93 21.90
C ALA A 141 6.56 51.85 20.80
N THR A 142 6.13 51.26 19.68
CA THR A 142 5.61 52.01 18.51
C THR A 142 4.13 51.78 18.27
N GLU A 143 3.47 50.96 19.10
CA GLU A 143 2.07 50.50 18.97
C GLU A 143 1.72 49.90 17.60
N ASN A 144 2.73 49.57 16.79
CA ASN A 144 2.54 49.12 15.42
C ASN A 144 2.63 47.60 15.32
N PHE A 145 1.69 47.03 14.57
CA PHE A 145 1.72 45.64 14.14
C PHE A 145 2.59 45.53 12.89
N THR A 146 3.68 44.78 12.99
CA THR A 146 4.51 44.40 11.85
C THR A 146 4.17 42.98 11.45
N VAL A 147 3.83 42.81 10.19
CA VAL A 147 3.44 41.52 9.64
C VAL A 147 4.60 41.00 8.82
N ARG A 148 5.09 39.80 9.17
CA ARG A 148 6.07 39.09 8.35
C ARG A 148 5.41 37.84 7.79
N GLU A 149 5.25 37.83 6.48
CA GLU A 149 4.80 36.66 5.73
C GLU A 149 6.03 35.86 5.30
N TYR A 150 6.13 34.64 5.81
CA TYR A 150 7.09 33.66 5.34
C TYR A 150 6.53 33.08 4.04
N ARG A 151 7.03 33.60 2.91
CA ARG A 151 6.71 33.08 1.58
C ARG A 151 7.53 31.82 1.30
N ASP A 152 7.20 30.74 1.99
CA ASP A 152 7.29 29.41 1.38
C ASP A 152 5.92 29.07 0.78
N ILE A 153 5.88 28.19 -0.22
CA ILE A 153 4.74 27.95 -1.14
C ILE A 153 3.48 27.35 -0.45
N THR A 154 3.39 27.37 0.88
CA THR A 154 2.50 26.48 1.65
C THR A 154 1.89 27.25 2.83
N SER A 155 0.55 27.31 2.92
CA SER A 155 -0.30 27.99 3.92
C SER A 155 -0.12 27.45 5.36
N ASN A 156 -0.79 28.07 6.36
CA ASN A 156 -0.77 27.75 7.81
C ASN A 156 -1.34 26.34 8.08
N ASN A 157 -0.74 25.35 7.47
CA ASN A 157 -1.36 24.07 7.23
C ASN A 157 -0.49 22.99 7.83
N ASP A 158 -1.17 21.96 8.29
CA ASP A 158 -0.52 20.75 8.75
C ASP A 158 0.37 20.20 7.64
N HIS A 159 1.57 19.81 8.02
CA HIS A 159 2.56 19.27 7.13
C HIS A 159 2.96 17.88 7.60
N GLN A 160 3.02 16.97 6.65
CA GLN A 160 3.48 15.61 6.86
C GLN A 160 4.39 15.19 5.70
N THR A 161 5.45 14.46 6.03
CA THR A 161 6.33 13.83 5.04
C THR A 161 6.09 12.33 5.08
N LEU A 162 5.81 11.75 3.91
CA LEU A 162 5.63 10.33 3.66
C LEU A 162 6.81 9.82 2.82
N SER A 163 7.31 8.63 3.09
CA SER A 163 8.26 7.96 2.18
C SER A 163 7.54 6.84 1.44
N ILE A 164 7.57 6.89 0.12
CA ILE A 164 6.95 5.90 -0.78
C ILE A 164 8.04 4.98 -1.31
N GLN A 165 7.80 3.68 -1.28
CA GLN A 165 8.66 2.66 -1.87
C GLN A 165 7.98 1.96 -3.04
N GLU A 166 8.76 1.50 -4.00
CA GLU A 166 8.28 0.62 -5.07
C GLU A 166 7.66 -0.67 -4.49
N VAL A 167 6.57 -1.14 -5.09
CA VAL A 167 5.95 -2.43 -4.74
C VAL A 167 6.95 -3.56 -5.02
N PRO A 168 7.21 -4.46 -4.05
CA PRO A 168 8.23 -5.51 -4.20
C PRO A 168 7.94 -6.47 -5.36
N GLU A 169 6.66 -6.64 -5.73
CA GLU A 169 6.21 -7.46 -6.86
C GLU A 169 6.78 -6.98 -8.22
N ASN A 170 7.00 -5.67 -8.38
CA ASN A 170 7.52 -5.08 -9.63
C ASN A 170 9.05 -4.89 -9.61
N ALA A 171 9.67 -5.03 -8.45
CA ALA A 171 11.10 -4.80 -8.31
C ALA A 171 11.91 -5.91 -8.99
N ALA A 172 12.85 -5.51 -9.87
CA ALA A 172 13.75 -6.47 -10.50
C ALA A 172 14.59 -7.21 -9.44
N PRO A 173 14.68 -8.56 -9.49
CA PRO A 173 15.38 -9.34 -8.49
C PRO A 173 16.86 -8.96 -8.42
N GLY A 174 17.37 -8.76 -7.20
CA GLY A 174 18.77 -8.43 -6.94
C GLY A 174 19.11 -6.93 -6.90
N GLN A 175 18.13 -6.03 -7.10
CA GLN A 175 18.32 -4.60 -6.89
C GLN A 175 17.59 -4.09 -5.65
N LEU A 176 18.18 -3.06 -5.02
CA LEU A 176 17.55 -2.41 -3.87
C LEU A 176 16.33 -1.59 -4.34
N PRO A 177 15.15 -1.78 -3.72
CA PRO A 177 13.97 -1.00 -4.02
C PRO A 177 14.22 0.49 -3.73
N ARG A 178 13.87 1.36 -4.68
CA ARG A 178 14.05 2.80 -4.54
C ARG A 178 12.89 3.42 -3.76
N THR A 179 13.20 4.51 -3.05
CA THR A 179 12.25 5.29 -2.26
C THR A 179 12.23 6.73 -2.72
N VAL A 180 11.06 7.37 -2.61
CA VAL A 180 10.85 8.78 -2.91
C VAL A 180 10.08 9.40 -1.74
N ASP A 181 10.52 10.57 -1.29
CA ASP A 181 9.81 11.33 -0.26
C ASP A 181 8.72 12.18 -0.89
N ALA A 182 7.51 12.08 -0.34
CA ALA A 182 6.36 12.90 -0.69
C ALA A 182 5.97 13.80 0.48
N ILE A 183 5.72 15.07 0.19
CA ILE A 183 5.24 16.07 1.11
C ILE A 183 3.75 16.21 0.92
N VAL A 184 3.00 16.04 2.00
CA VAL A 184 1.55 16.12 2.07
C VAL A 184 1.16 17.26 2.99
N GLU A 185 0.13 18.01 2.59
CA GLU A 185 -0.26 19.26 3.26
C GLU A 185 -1.77 19.38 3.46
N ASP A 186 -2.15 20.09 4.51
CA ASP A 186 -3.53 20.45 4.88
C ASP A 186 -4.45 19.23 5.07
N ASP A 187 -5.49 19.12 4.25
CA ASP A 187 -6.53 18.09 4.30
C ASP A 187 -6.06 16.68 3.90
N LEU A 188 -4.91 16.55 3.24
CA LEU A 188 -4.36 15.24 2.88
C LEU A 188 -3.53 14.62 4.02
N VAL A 189 -3.25 15.37 5.07
CA VAL A 189 -2.49 14.86 6.22
C VAL A 189 -3.26 13.72 6.88
N ASP A 190 -2.53 12.69 7.31
CA ASP A 190 -3.08 11.47 7.93
C ASP A 190 -4.05 10.67 7.02
N SER A 191 -4.05 10.95 5.71
CA SER A 191 -4.85 10.19 4.73
C SER A 191 -4.34 8.76 4.49
N CYS A 192 -3.07 8.51 4.82
CA CYS A 192 -2.38 7.26 4.54
C CYS A 192 -1.65 6.75 5.77
N LYS A 193 -1.67 5.43 5.96
CA LYS A 193 -0.91 4.76 7.01
C LYS A 193 0.31 4.06 6.42
N PRO A 194 1.40 3.86 7.20
CA PRO A 194 2.46 2.94 6.81
C PRO A 194 1.88 1.57 6.47
N GLY A 195 2.16 1.05 5.27
CA GLY A 195 1.60 -0.20 4.72
C GLY A 195 0.60 -0.02 3.59
N ASP A 196 -0.01 1.17 3.46
CA ASP A 196 -0.99 1.38 2.40
C ASP A 196 -0.34 1.47 1.02
N ARG A 197 -0.98 0.83 0.02
CA ARG A 197 -0.67 1.04 -1.40
C ARG A 197 -1.37 2.31 -1.86
N VAL A 198 -0.59 3.28 -2.30
CA VAL A 198 -1.06 4.60 -2.69
C VAL A 198 -0.61 4.93 -4.11
N ALA A 199 -1.45 5.67 -4.81
CA ALA A 199 -1.06 6.44 -5.97
C ALA A 199 -1.10 7.92 -5.57
N ILE A 200 0.07 8.56 -5.53
CA ILE A 200 0.21 9.97 -5.20
C ILE A 200 0.43 10.75 -6.48
N VAL A 201 -0.52 11.62 -6.79
CA VAL A 201 -0.38 12.60 -7.86
C VAL A 201 0.26 13.84 -7.26
N GLY A 202 1.36 14.29 -7.85
CA GLY A 202 2.08 15.44 -7.33
C GLY A 202 3.03 16.09 -8.31
N ILE A 203 3.58 17.22 -7.89
CA ILE A 203 4.60 17.95 -8.64
C ILE A 203 5.96 17.47 -8.14
N TYR A 204 6.79 16.94 -9.03
CA TYR A 204 8.13 16.53 -8.66
C TYR A 204 9.07 17.73 -8.63
N LYS A 205 9.71 17.99 -7.49
CA LYS A 205 10.62 19.12 -7.31
C LYS A 205 11.94 18.68 -6.71
N ALA A 206 13.00 19.39 -7.09
CA ALA A 206 14.31 19.29 -6.47
C ALA A 206 14.48 20.44 -5.47
N LEU A 207 14.70 20.12 -4.20
CA LEU A 207 15.02 21.07 -3.15
C LEU A 207 16.54 21.10 -2.92
N PRO A 208 17.17 22.28 -2.89
CA PRO A 208 18.58 22.39 -2.53
C PRO A 208 18.77 22.07 -1.04
N GLY A 209 19.67 21.13 -0.75
CA GLY A 209 20.11 20.89 0.62
C GLY A 209 20.96 22.07 1.11
N LYS A 210 20.50 22.77 2.15
CA LYS A 210 21.29 23.82 2.81
C LYS A 210 22.22 23.18 3.83
N SER A 211 23.44 22.82 3.44
CA SER A 211 24.53 22.57 4.39
C SER A 211 25.27 23.88 4.69
N LYS A 212 25.85 24.00 5.89
CA LYS A 212 26.46 25.23 6.45
C LYS A 212 27.39 25.93 5.46
N GLY A 213 26.88 26.92 4.73
CA GLY A 213 27.65 27.87 3.92
C GLY A 213 28.14 27.40 2.54
N SER A 214 27.93 26.13 2.16
CA SER A 214 28.27 25.62 0.83
C SER A 214 27.08 24.90 0.22
N VAL A 215 26.64 25.35 -0.95
CA VAL A 215 25.58 24.70 -1.72
C VAL A 215 26.21 23.48 -2.39
N ASN A 216 25.95 22.29 -1.85
CA ASN A 216 26.29 21.05 -2.55
C ASN A 216 25.45 20.96 -3.83
N GLY A 217 26.08 20.61 -4.96
CA GLY A 217 25.39 20.43 -6.26
C GLY A 217 24.46 19.22 -6.32
N VAL A 218 24.30 18.49 -5.22
CA VAL A 218 23.36 17.36 -5.08
C VAL A 218 22.06 17.89 -4.49
N PHE A 219 21.02 17.88 -5.30
CA PHE A 219 19.68 18.27 -4.87
C PHE A 219 18.92 17.06 -4.33
N ARG A 220 18.18 17.25 -3.25
CA ARG A 220 17.22 16.25 -2.74
C ARG A 220 15.93 16.39 -3.52
N THR A 221 15.38 15.29 -3.99
CA THR A 221 14.12 15.32 -4.73
C THR A 221 12.95 14.98 -3.81
N VAL A 222 11.85 15.69 -3.99
CA VAL A 222 10.62 15.52 -3.22
C VAL A 222 9.42 15.64 -4.15
N LEU A 223 8.38 14.86 -3.86
CA LEU A 223 7.10 14.97 -4.53
C LEU A 223 6.16 15.83 -3.68
N ILE A 224 5.69 16.97 -4.19
CA ILE A 224 4.64 17.74 -3.50
C ILE A 224 3.30 17.13 -3.92
N ALA A 225 2.64 16.46 -2.97
CA ALA A 225 1.39 15.76 -3.22
C ALA A 225 0.24 16.74 -3.47
N ASN A 226 -0.49 16.50 -4.55
CA ASN A 226 -1.71 17.22 -4.90
C ASN A 226 -2.96 16.36 -4.73
N ASN A 227 -2.84 15.05 -4.85
CA ASN A 227 -3.91 14.12 -4.52
C ASN A 227 -3.30 12.78 -4.09
N VAL A 228 -3.97 12.09 -3.18
CA VAL A 228 -3.58 10.76 -2.75
C VAL A 228 -4.77 9.82 -2.90
N SER A 229 -4.63 8.82 -3.75
CA SER A 229 -5.63 7.77 -3.90
C SER A 229 -5.11 6.45 -3.32
N LEU A 230 -5.96 5.80 -2.51
CA LEU A 230 -5.67 4.51 -1.89
C LEU A 230 -6.06 3.40 -2.86
N LEU A 231 -5.07 2.70 -3.40
CA LEU A 231 -5.28 1.59 -4.35
C LEU A 231 -5.92 0.36 -3.69
N ASN A 232 -5.79 0.24 -2.37
CA ASN A 232 -6.41 -0.84 -1.58
C ASN A 232 -7.95 -0.88 -1.72
N LYS A 233 -8.61 0.24 -2.05
CA LYS A 233 -10.07 0.28 -2.24
C LYS A 233 -10.51 -0.21 -3.63
N GLU A 234 -9.72 0.07 -4.66
CA GLU A 234 -10.00 -0.37 -6.03
C GLU A 234 -9.68 -1.85 -6.25
N ALA A 235 -8.65 -2.36 -5.55
CA ALA A 235 -8.32 -3.79 -5.56
C ALA A 235 -9.47 -4.66 -5.04
N ASN A 236 -10.30 -4.13 -4.14
CA ASN A 236 -11.42 -4.85 -3.53
C ASN A 236 -12.69 -4.92 -4.40
N ALA A 237 -12.77 -4.14 -5.49
CA ALA A 237 -13.91 -4.16 -6.39
C ALA A 237 -13.45 -4.01 -7.85
N PRO A 238 -12.87 -5.07 -8.46
CA PRO A 238 -12.66 -5.05 -9.90
C PRO A 238 -14.01 -4.85 -10.61
N ILE A 239 -14.01 -4.08 -11.69
CA ILE A 239 -15.21 -3.85 -12.50
C ILE A 239 -15.53 -5.17 -13.22
N TYR A 240 -16.49 -5.92 -12.68
CA TYR A 240 -16.91 -7.20 -13.25
C TYR A 240 -17.71 -7.00 -14.54
N SER A 241 -17.32 -7.71 -15.60
CA SER A 241 -18.18 -7.78 -16.79
C SER A 241 -19.39 -8.68 -16.53
N PRO A 242 -20.53 -8.46 -17.20
CA PRO A 242 -21.69 -9.34 -17.08
C PRO A 242 -21.40 -10.78 -17.57
N GLU A 243 -20.37 -10.98 -18.39
CA GLU A 243 -19.92 -12.31 -18.83
C GLU A 243 -19.17 -13.05 -17.72
N ASP A 244 -18.31 -12.36 -16.98
CA ASP A 244 -17.58 -12.92 -15.83
C ASP A 244 -18.56 -13.42 -14.77
N LEU A 245 -19.60 -12.63 -14.46
CA LEU A 245 -20.64 -13.03 -13.52
C LEU A 245 -21.37 -14.31 -13.94
N LYS A 246 -21.61 -14.51 -15.24
CA LYS A 246 -22.21 -15.76 -15.75
C LYS A 246 -21.28 -16.95 -15.58
N ASN A 247 -19.99 -16.76 -15.83
CA ASN A 247 -18.99 -17.82 -15.68
C ASN A 247 -18.79 -18.21 -14.22
N ILE A 248 -18.76 -17.22 -13.31
CA ILE A 248 -18.66 -17.45 -11.86
C ILE A 248 -19.86 -18.27 -11.38
N LYS A 249 -21.09 -17.91 -11.79
CA LYS A 249 -22.31 -18.67 -11.44
C LYS A 249 -22.26 -20.12 -11.95
N LYS A 250 -21.84 -20.35 -13.20
CA LYS A 250 -21.68 -21.71 -13.75
C LYS A 250 -20.67 -22.54 -12.99
N ILE A 251 -19.59 -21.92 -12.49
CA ILE A 251 -18.59 -22.61 -11.68
C ILE A 251 -19.17 -22.91 -10.29
N ALA A 252 -19.86 -21.96 -9.68
CA ALA A 252 -20.47 -22.11 -8.35
C ALA A 252 -21.53 -23.22 -8.27
N GLU A 253 -22.19 -23.56 -9.38
CA GLU A 253 -23.16 -24.67 -9.46
C GLU A 253 -22.50 -26.06 -9.40
N ARG A 254 -21.17 -26.18 -9.52
CA ARG A 254 -20.50 -27.48 -9.51
C ARG A 254 -20.19 -27.95 -8.09
N ASP A 255 -20.44 -29.22 -7.82
CA ASP A 255 -20.18 -29.82 -6.50
C ASP A 255 -18.66 -29.97 -6.22
N ASP A 256 -17.83 -30.19 -7.26
CA ASP A 256 -16.38 -30.37 -7.13
C ASP A 256 -15.57 -29.06 -7.10
N THR A 257 -16.21 -27.91 -6.83
CA THR A 257 -15.56 -26.59 -6.85
C THR A 257 -14.37 -26.50 -5.92
N PHE A 258 -14.48 -27.02 -4.71
CA PHE A 258 -13.44 -26.93 -3.70
C PHE A 258 -12.17 -27.71 -4.08
N ASP A 259 -12.35 -28.90 -4.66
CA ASP A 259 -11.26 -29.72 -5.19
C ASP A 259 -10.64 -29.09 -6.45
N LEU A 260 -11.47 -28.51 -7.31
CA LEU A 260 -11.00 -27.79 -8.50
C LEU A 260 -10.12 -26.59 -8.11
N LEU A 261 -10.56 -25.78 -7.14
CA LEU A 261 -9.80 -24.63 -6.64
C LEU A 261 -8.50 -25.05 -5.96
N GLY A 262 -8.55 -26.07 -5.10
CA GLY A 262 -7.36 -26.61 -4.44
C GLY A 262 -6.32 -27.14 -5.45
N ASN A 263 -6.76 -27.85 -6.49
CA ASN A 263 -5.87 -28.35 -7.54
C ASN A 263 -5.32 -27.22 -8.44
N SER A 264 -6.06 -26.13 -8.60
CA SER A 264 -5.67 -24.98 -9.41
C SER A 264 -4.66 -24.05 -8.73
N LEU A 265 -4.63 -24.03 -7.38
CA LEU A 265 -3.73 -23.19 -6.60
C LEU A 265 -2.25 -23.47 -6.91
N ALA A 266 -1.84 -24.74 -6.78
CA ALA A 266 -0.45 -25.15 -6.96
C ALA A 266 -0.42 -26.39 -7.85
N PRO A 267 -0.50 -26.22 -9.19
CA PRO A 267 -0.48 -27.34 -10.12
C PRO A 267 0.93 -27.95 -10.27
N SER A 268 1.97 -27.28 -9.78
CA SER A 268 3.36 -27.73 -9.79
C SER A 268 3.70 -28.72 -8.67
N ILE A 269 2.91 -28.73 -7.60
CA ILE A 269 3.11 -29.60 -6.44
C ILE A 269 2.15 -30.78 -6.59
N TYR A 270 2.67 -32.00 -6.63
CA TYR A 270 1.84 -33.19 -6.61
C TYR A 270 1.37 -33.51 -5.18
N GLY A 271 0.11 -33.96 -5.03
CA GLY A 271 -0.45 -34.31 -3.72
C GLY A 271 -0.90 -33.11 -2.86
N HIS A 272 -0.93 -33.33 -1.55
CA HIS A 272 -1.32 -32.36 -0.51
C HIS A 272 -2.68 -31.66 -0.72
N SER A 273 -3.71 -32.42 -1.13
CA SER A 273 -5.05 -31.86 -1.40
C SER A 273 -5.62 -31.09 -0.21
N TRP A 274 -5.49 -31.63 1.01
CA TRP A 274 -5.97 -30.97 2.24
C TRP A 274 -5.26 -29.65 2.54
N ILE A 275 -3.93 -29.59 2.34
CA ILE A 275 -3.15 -28.38 2.57
C ILE A 275 -3.56 -27.31 1.56
N LYS A 276 -3.71 -27.66 0.28
CA LYS A 276 -4.16 -26.70 -0.75
C LYS A 276 -5.58 -26.21 -0.49
N LYS A 277 -6.49 -27.09 -0.08
CA LYS A 277 -7.86 -26.76 0.35
C LYS A 277 -7.87 -25.77 1.52
N ALA A 278 -7.04 -26.01 2.53
CA ALA A 278 -6.88 -25.11 3.66
C ALA A 278 -6.34 -23.73 3.25
N VAL A 279 -5.36 -23.70 2.35
CA VAL A 279 -4.82 -22.44 1.81
C VAL A 279 -5.88 -21.65 1.04
N VAL A 280 -6.75 -22.32 0.29
CA VAL A 280 -7.89 -21.64 -0.37
C VAL A 280 -8.82 -20.99 0.65
N LEU A 281 -9.17 -21.70 1.74
CA LEU A 281 -9.99 -21.13 2.82
C LEU A 281 -9.28 -19.95 3.50
N LEU A 282 -7.96 -20.04 3.69
CA LEU A 282 -7.17 -18.97 4.28
C LEU A 282 -7.14 -17.71 3.40
N MET A 283 -7.03 -17.86 2.07
CA MET A 283 -7.05 -16.72 1.15
C MET A 283 -8.42 -16.07 0.99
N LEU A 284 -9.50 -16.83 1.14
CA LEU A 284 -10.86 -16.28 1.20
C LEU A 284 -11.07 -15.47 2.49
N GLY A 285 -10.33 -15.81 3.55
CA GLY A 285 -10.49 -15.21 4.86
C GLY A 285 -11.82 -15.59 5.51
N GLY A 286 -12.06 -15.06 6.70
CA GLY A 286 -13.34 -15.18 7.38
C GLY A 286 -13.98 -13.84 7.66
N VAL A 287 -15.18 -13.88 8.24
CA VAL A 287 -15.94 -12.68 8.58
C VAL A 287 -15.58 -12.27 10.01
N GLU A 288 -14.96 -11.10 10.15
CA GLU A 288 -14.76 -10.45 11.45
C GLU A 288 -16.12 -10.19 12.13
N LYS A 289 -16.27 -10.59 13.39
CA LYS A 289 -17.50 -10.37 14.16
C LYS A 289 -17.27 -9.39 15.29
N ASN A 290 -17.84 -8.20 15.13
CA ASN A 290 -17.89 -7.20 16.20
C ASN A 290 -19.14 -7.41 17.03
N LEU A 291 -18.97 -7.89 18.27
CA LEU A 291 -20.05 -7.98 19.23
C LEU A 291 -20.47 -6.58 19.67
N LYS A 292 -21.76 -6.42 20.04
CA LYS A 292 -22.28 -5.14 20.56
C LYS A 292 -21.58 -4.66 21.84
N ASN A 293 -20.87 -5.57 22.53
CA ASN A 293 -20.13 -5.29 23.76
C ASN A 293 -18.75 -4.66 23.50
N GLY A 294 -18.37 -4.42 22.24
CA GLY A 294 -17.08 -3.80 21.88
C GLY A 294 -15.90 -4.77 21.78
N THR A 295 -16.12 -6.07 22.02
CA THR A 295 -15.12 -7.11 21.79
C THR A 295 -15.07 -7.48 20.31
N HIS A 296 -13.88 -7.42 19.72
CA HIS A 296 -13.58 -7.87 18.36
C HIS A 296 -13.24 -9.37 18.38
N LEU A 297 -13.85 -10.15 17.50
CA LEU A 297 -13.48 -11.55 17.26
C LEU A 297 -12.79 -11.66 15.90
N ARG A 298 -11.59 -12.24 15.90
CA ARG A 298 -10.81 -12.51 14.70
C ARG A 298 -11.59 -13.40 13.73
N GLY A 299 -11.58 -13.04 12.46
CA GLY A 299 -12.12 -13.85 11.35
C GLY A 299 -11.05 -14.62 10.58
N ASP A 300 -9.76 -14.32 10.82
CA ASP A 300 -8.64 -14.85 10.04
C ASP A 300 -8.23 -16.25 10.52
N ILE A 301 -7.75 -17.07 9.58
CA ILE A 301 -7.31 -18.45 9.82
C ILE A 301 -5.79 -18.48 9.80
N ASN A 302 -5.20 -19.00 10.88
CA ASN A 302 -3.75 -19.19 10.95
C ASN A 302 -3.38 -20.65 10.69
N MET A 303 -2.37 -20.85 9.84
CA MET A 303 -1.94 -22.17 9.39
C MET A 303 -0.43 -22.36 9.63
N MET A 304 -0.06 -23.54 10.13
CA MET A 304 1.34 -23.96 10.25
C MET A 304 1.59 -25.30 9.55
N MET A 305 2.70 -25.37 8.82
CA MET A 305 3.21 -26.58 8.17
C MET A 305 4.52 -27.01 8.83
N VAL A 306 4.52 -28.19 9.44
CA VAL A 306 5.69 -28.84 10.04
C VAL A 306 6.03 -30.05 9.19
N GLY A 307 7.31 -30.36 9.03
CA GLY A 307 7.70 -31.54 8.26
C GLY A 307 9.18 -31.62 7.95
N ASP A 308 9.58 -32.69 7.29
CA ASP A 308 10.97 -32.89 6.90
C ASP A 308 11.41 -31.85 5.84
N PRO A 309 12.71 -31.60 5.65
CA PRO A 309 13.19 -30.87 4.48
C PRO A 309 12.74 -31.60 3.20
N SER A 310 12.67 -30.86 2.08
CA SER A 310 12.33 -31.39 0.75
C SER A 310 10.85 -31.69 0.46
N VAL A 311 9.92 -31.54 1.41
CA VAL A 311 8.47 -31.75 1.19
C VAL A 311 7.73 -30.54 0.57
N ALA A 312 8.40 -29.78 -0.30
CA ALA A 312 7.86 -28.64 -1.07
C ALA A 312 7.18 -27.49 -0.26
N LYS A 313 7.34 -27.40 1.06
CA LYS A 313 6.69 -26.35 1.90
C LYS A 313 7.02 -24.93 1.46
N SER A 314 8.31 -24.60 1.30
CA SER A 314 8.74 -23.27 0.85
C SER A 314 8.24 -22.97 -0.57
N GLN A 315 8.06 -24.00 -1.41
CA GLN A 315 7.49 -23.83 -2.73
C GLN A 315 5.99 -23.51 -2.66
N LEU A 316 5.26 -24.08 -1.69
CA LEU A 316 3.87 -23.73 -1.45
C LEU A 316 3.73 -22.28 -0.95
N LEU A 317 4.57 -21.84 -0.01
CA LEU A 317 4.60 -20.43 0.44
C LEU A 317 4.83 -19.47 -0.74
N ARG A 318 5.76 -19.80 -1.65
CA ARG A 318 5.98 -19.01 -2.88
C ARG A 318 4.78 -19.01 -3.82
N ALA A 319 4.05 -20.12 -3.92
CA ALA A 319 2.82 -20.17 -4.70
C ALA A 319 1.76 -19.23 -4.12
N ILE A 320 1.59 -19.22 -2.79
CA ILE A 320 0.66 -18.31 -2.09
C ILE A 320 1.03 -16.85 -2.36
N MET A 321 2.31 -16.51 -2.26
CA MET A 321 2.78 -15.14 -2.52
C MET A 321 2.44 -14.61 -3.91
N ASN A 322 2.49 -15.49 -4.92
CA ASN A 322 2.23 -15.09 -6.30
C ASN A 322 0.73 -15.00 -6.62
N ILE A 323 -0.11 -15.63 -5.79
CA ILE A 323 -1.56 -15.74 -6.01
C ILE A 323 -2.30 -14.69 -5.20
N ALA A 324 -2.03 -14.64 -3.89
CA ALA A 324 -2.79 -13.80 -2.97
C ALA A 324 -2.45 -12.32 -3.15
N PRO A 325 -3.45 -11.44 -3.25
CA PRO A 325 -3.21 -10.00 -3.21
C PRO A 325 -2.70 -9.64 -1.81
N LEU A 326 -1.68 -8.78 -1.72
CA LEU A 326 -1.08 -8.35 -0.44
C LEU A 326 -0.40 -9.49 0.35
N ALA A 327 0.29 -10.39 -0.34
CA ALA A 327 1.13 -11.39 0.31
C ALA A 327 2.56 -10.92 0.56
N ILE A 328 3.05 -11.11 1.78
CA ILE A 328 4.42 -10.74 2.18
C ILE A 328 5.14 -11.97 2.69
N SER A 329 6.34 -12.26 2.16
CA SER A 329 7.23 -13.26 2.77
C SER A 329 8.22 -12.64 3.72
N THR A 330 8.45 -13.39 4.79
CA THR A 330 9.46 -13.13 5.79
C THR A 330 10.16 -14.43 6.14
N THR A 331 11.43 -14.34 6.55
CA THR A 331 12.19 -15.51 7.02
C THR A 331 12.41 -15.40 8.52
N GLY A 332 12.38 -16.51 9.25
CA GLY A 332 12.51 -16.49 10.71
C GLY A 332 13.83 -15.88 11.21
N ARG A 333 14.91 -15.96 10.43
CA ARG A 333 16.18 -15.27 10.74
C ARG A 333 16.24 -13.82 10.28
N GLY A 334 15.63 -13.48 9.15
CA GLY A 334 15.69 -12.13 8.56
C GLY A 334 14.73 -11.14 9.22
N SER A 335 13.78 -11.64 10.01
CA SER A 335 12.65 -10.87 10.54
C SER A 335 12.87 -10.53 12.01
N SER A 336 13.95 -9.79 12.28
CA SER A 336 14.08 -9.15 13.60
C SER A 336 12.81 -8.35 13.94
N GLY A 337 12.48 -8.18 15.22
CA GLY A 337 11.22 -7.59 15.66
C GLY A 337 10.93 -6.21 15.08
N VAL A 338 11.95 -5.47 14.68
CA VAL A 338 11.86 -4.20 13.92
C VAL A 338 11.25 -4.42 12.53
N GLY A 339 11.71 -5.45 11.81
CA GLY A 339 11.25 -5.81 10.48
C GLY A 339 9.93 -6.59 10.46
N LEU A 340 9.56 -7.24 11.57
CA LEU A 340 8.29 -7.99 11.66
C LEU A 340 7.13 -7.12 12.17
N THR A 341 7.37 -6.27 13.18
CA THR A 341 6.34 -5.40 13.77
C THR A 341 6.37 -3.99 13.21
N ALA A 342 6.84 -2.99 13.96
CA ALA A 342 7.13 -1.66 13.49
C ALA A 342 8.18 -1.03 14.41
N ALA A 343 8.94 -0.07 13.88
CA ALA A 343 10.04 0.56 14.59
C ALA A 343 9.99 2.07 14.47
N VAL A 344 10.46 2.74 15.51
CA VAL A 344 10.67 4.19 15.49
C VAL A 344 12.10 4.45 15.03
N THR A 345 12.24 5.08 13.87
CA THR A 345 13.54 5.53 13.34
C THR A 345 13.67 7.04 13.48
N SER A 346 14.87 7.55 13.68
CA SER A 346 15.15 8.99 13.65
C SER A 346 15.84 9.36 12.34
N ASP A 347 15.29 10.33 11.63
CA ASP A 347 15.93 10.92 10.46
C ASP A 347 17.16 11.74 10.89
N GLN A 348 18.29 11.54 10.20
CA GLN A 348 19.58 12.11 10.59
C GLN A 348 19.68 13.60 10.26
N GLU A 349 18.96 14.08 9.24
CA GLU A 349 19.02 15.48 8.81
C GLU A 349 18.08 16.38 9.61
N THR A 350 16.85 15.90 9.84
CA THR A 350 15.79 16.67 10.50
C THR A 350 15.73 16.40 12.01
N GLY A 351 16.37 15.33 12.47
CA GLY A 351 16.22 14.82 13.84
C GLY A 351 14.82 14.30 14.14
N GLU A 352 13.97 14.13 13.12
CA GLU A 352 12.57 13.77 13.28
C GLU A 352 12.41 12.28 13.51
N ARG A 353 11.53 11.93 14.46
CA ARG A 353 11.13 10.55 14.68
C ARG A 353 10.07 10.18 13.65
N ARG A 354 10.32 9.10 12.91
CA ARG A 354 9.41 8.49 11.94
C ARG A 354 9.05 7.08 12.38
N LEU A 355 7.83 6.67 12.07
CA LEU A 355 7.37 5.31 12.29
C LEU A 355 7.58 4.52 11.00
N GLU A 356 8.27 3.40 11.09
CA GLU A 356 8.52 2.46 10.00
C GLU A 356 7.70 1.19 10.25
N ALA A 357 6.85 0.82 9.28
CA ALA A 357 6.07 -0.41 9.34
C ALA A 357 6.93 -1.62 8.98
N GLY A 358 6.82 -2.68 9.77
CA GLY A 358 7.34 -4.01 9.46
C GLY A 358 6.32 -4.86 8.70
N ALA A 359 6.75 -6.04 8.31
CA ALA A 359 6.07 -6.93 7.39
C ALA A 359 4.61 -7.25 7.77
N MET A 360 4.29 -7.40 9.06
CA MET A 360 2.93 -7.70 9.47
C MET A 360 1.96 -6.53 9.30
N VAL A 361 2.43 -5.29 9.53
CA VAL A 361 1.62 -4.08 9.33
C VAL A 361 1.46 -3.78 7.84
N LEU A 362 2.51 -4.01 7.05
CA LEU A 362 2.45 -3.88 5.58
C LEU A 362 1.46 -4.88 4.96
N GLY A 363 1.18 -5.99 5.64
CA GLY A 363 0.29 -7.06 5.20
C GLY A 363 -1.12 -7.01 5.80
N ASP A 364 -1.61 -5.85 6.28
CA ASP A 364 -2.99 -5.73 6.79
C ASP A 364 -4.00 -6.17 5.72
N ARG A 365 -4.95 -7.03 6.13
CA ARG A 365 -5.93 -7.74 5.30
C ARG A 365 -5.36 -8.65 4.22
N GLY A 366 -4.09 -9.02 4.35
CA GLY A 366 -3.39 -9.92 3.45
C GLY A 366 -2.95 -11.22 4.12
N VAL A 367 -2.00 -11.89 3.48
CA VAL A 367 -1.41 -13.15 3.96
C VAL A 367 0.08 -12.95 4.23
N VAL A 368 0.52 -13.25 5.44
CA VAL A 368 1.94 -13.20 5.81
C VAL A 368 2.51 -14.61 5.80
N CYS A 369 3.45 -14.85 4.89
CA CYS A 369 4.18 -16.12 4.78
C CYS A 369 5.47 -16.04 5.58
N ILE A 370 5.66 -16.92 6.56
CA ILE A 370 6.89 -17.01 7.37
C ILE A 370 7.57 -18.35 7.07
N ASP A 371 8.76 -18.31 6.49
CA ASP A 371 9.60 -19.50 6.31
C ASP A 371 10.60 -19.62 7.48
N GLU A 372 11.04 -20.84 7.79
CA GLU A 372 11.95 -21.14 8.92
C GLU A 372 11.46 -20.57 10.27
N PHE A 373 10.17 -20.75 10.57
CA PHE A 373 9.55 -20.24 11.80
C PHE A 373 10.25 -20.76 13.08
N ASP A 374 10.85 -21.95 13.03
CA ASP A 374 11.62 -22.54 14.13
C ASP A 374 12.89 -21.76 14.48
N LYS A 375 13.44 -20.98 13.53
CA LYS A 375 14.69 -20.21 13.71
C LYS A 375 14.49 -18.80 14.25
N MET A 376 13.27 -18.42 14.61
CA MET A 376 13.00 -17.11 15.20
C MET A 376 13.49 -16.95 16.63
N ASN A 377 13.95 -15.75 16.94
CA ASN A 377 14.37 -15.35 18.29
C ASN A 377 13.17 -15.18 19.23
N ASP A 378 13.40 -15.33 20.54
CA ASP A 378 12.34 -15.25 21.54
C ASP A 378 11.67 -13.87 21.65
N GLN A 379 12.40 -12.78 21.35
CA GLN A 379 11.82 -11.42 21.33
C GLN A 379 10.75 -11.27 20.23
N ASP A 380 10.98 -11.89 19.08
CA ASP A 380 10.09 -11.80 17.92
C ASP A 380 8.86 -12.68 18.12
N ARG A 381 9.00 -13.78 18.87
CA ARG A 381 7.87 -14.62 19.30
C ARG A 381 6.88 -13.84 20.14
N VAL A 382 7.32 -12.99 21.08
CA VAL A 382 6.44 -12.13 21.91
C VAL A 382 5.65 -11.14 21.04
N ALA A 383 6.29 -10.57 20.03
CA ALA A 383 5.63 -9.69 19.07
C ALA A 383 4.53 -10.41 18.27
N ILE A 384 4.84 -11.58 17.72
CA ILE A 384 3.85 -12.41 16.99
C ILE A 384 2.71 -12.82 17.91
N HIS A 385 3.02 -13.05 19.19
CA HIS A 385 2.01 -13.37 20.17
C HIS A 385 0.95 -12.25 20.32
N GLU A 386 1.36 -10.99 20.31
CA GLU A 386 0.42 -9.87 20.37
C GLU A 386 -0.43 -9.80 19.08
N VAL A 387 0.22 -9.89 17.93
CA VAL A 387 -0.43 -9.72 16.61
C VAL A 387 -1.43 -10.83 16.30
N MET A 388 -1.09 -12.11 16.54
CA MET A 388 -2.01 -13.22 16.23
C MET A 388 -3.25 -13.26 17.14
N GLU A 389 -3.17 -12.64 18.32
CA GLU A 389 -4.26 -12.62 19.29
C GLU A 389 -5.15 -11.38 19.10
N GLN A 390 -4.53 -10.20 19.08
CA GLN A 390 -5.25 -8.92 19.08
C GLN A 390 -5.42 -8.32 17.68
N GLN A 391 -4.69 -8.85 16.68
CA GLN A 391 -4.63 -8.30 15.32
C GLN A 391 -4.20 -6.82 15.26
N THR A 392 -3.47 -6.39 16.28
CA THR A 392 -2.93 -5.04 16.45
C THR A 392 -1.53 -5.11 17.01
N VAL A 393 -0.68 -4.18 16.58
CA VAL A 393 0.67 -3.97 17.11
C VAL A 393 0.67 -2.69 17.93
N THR A 394 0.94 -2.77 19.23
CA THR A 394 1.13 -1.59 20.07
C THR A 394 2.61 -1.24 20.20
N ILE A 395 2.95 0.02 19.95
CA ILE A 395 4.31 0.54 20.08
C ILE A 395 4.30 1.67 21.09
N ALA A 396 5.04 1.45 22.17
CA ALA A 396 5.34 2.44 23.19
C ALA A 396 6.87 2.63 23.28
N LYS A 397 7.47 3.26 22.26
CA LYS A 397 8.92 3.50 22.19
C LYS A 397 9.20 4.96 21.83
N ALA A 398 10.27 5.50 22.41
CA ALA A 398 10.76 6.85 22.11
C ALA A 398 9.66 7.94 22.18
N GLY A 399 8.76 7.86 23.17
CA GLY A 399 7.68 8.82 23.39
C GLY A 399 6.54 8.78 22.36
N ILE A 400 6.51 7.78 21.48
CA ILE A 400 5.41 7.52 20.57
C ILE A 400 4.61 6.36 21.16
N HIS A 401 3.33 6.61 21.46
CA HIS A 401 2.34 5.61 21.83
C HIS A 401 1.36 5.49 20.67
N ALA A 402 1.57 4.47 19.83
CA ALA A 402 0.74 4.23 18.65
C ALA A 402 0.34 2.77 18.58
N SER A 403 -0.93 2.53 18.22
CA SER A 403 -1.45 1.21 17.88
C SER A 403 -1.65 1.13 16.38
N LEU A 404 -0.97 0.19 15.72
CA LEU A 404 -1.12 -0.11 14.30
C LEU A 404 -1.98 -1.35 14.13
N ASN A 405 -2.81 -1.37 13.10
CA ASN A 405 -3.60 -2.55 12.77
C ASN A 405 -2.75 -3.54 11.97
N ALA A 406 -2.88 -4.83 12.27
CA ALA A 406 -2.18 -5.91 11.59
C ALA A 406 -3.12 -7.13 11.53
N ARG A 407 -4.27 -6.98 10.86
CA ARG A 407 -5.24 -8.05 10.64
C ARG A 407 -4.77 -8.88 9.47
N CYS A 408 -3.92 -9.86 9.73
CA CYS A 408 -3.37 -10.71 8.68
C CYS A 408 -3.51 -12.18 9.04
N SER A 409 -3.68 -12.99 8.00
CA SER A 409 -3.61 -14.44 8.14
C SER A 409 -2.14 -14.88 8.07
N VAL A 410 -1.67 -15.64 9.05
CA VAL A 410 -0.29 -16.11 9.10
C VAL A 410 -0.19 -17.54 8.56
N VAL A 411 0.70 -17.74 7.58
CA VAL A 411 1.10 -19.06 7.08
C VAL A 411 2.56 -19.30 7.43
N ALA A 412 2.81 -20.21 8.37
CA ALA A 412 4.15 -20.53 8.83
C ALA A 412 4.63 -21.89 8.30
N ALA A 413 5.88 -21.97 7.86
CA ALA A 413 6.58 -23.22 7.63
C ALA A 413 7.68 -23.40 8.68
N ALA A 414 7.74 -24.58 9.28
CA ALA A 414 8.73 -24.95 10.29
C ALA A 414 9.32 -26.33 9.99
N ASN A 415 10.57 -26.52 10.40
CA ASN A 415 11.25 -27.80 10.36
C ASN A 415 11.35 -28.39 11.78
N PRO A 416 11.29 -29.72 11.95
CA PRO A 416 11.49 -30.36 13.24
C PRO A 416 12.91 -30.12 13.75
N ILE A 417 13.08 -30.14 15.07
CA ILE A 417 14.36 -29.82 15.72
C ILE A 417 15.51 -30.72 15.22
N TYR A 418 15.22 -32.02 15.03
CA TYR A 418 16.19 -33.02 14.62
C TYR A 418 16.30 -33.17 13.09
N GLY A 419 15.65 -32.30 12.31
CA GLY A 419 15.63 -32.36 10.85
C GLY A 419 14.69 -33.42 10.28
N THR A 420 14.50 -34.54 10.98
CA THR A 420 13.49 -35.56 10.69
C THR A 420 12.42 -35.60 11.77
N TYR A 421 11.18 -35.89 11.38
CA TYR A 421 10.06 -36.02 12.31
C TYR A 421 9.98 -37.43 12.92
N ASP A 422 10.27 -37.53 14.22
CA ASP A 422 10.17 -38.80 14.94
C ASP A 422 8.72 -39.09 15.36
N ARG A 423 8.13 -40.15 14.81
CA ARG A 423 6.74 -40.55 15.11
C ARG A 423 6.52 -41.08 16.53
N SER A 424 7.60 -41.46 17.23
CA SER A 424 7.56 -41.95 18.61
C SER A 424 7.37 -40.84 19.64
N LEU A 425 7.69 -39.60 19.28
CA LEU A 425 7.62 -38.44 20.15
C LEU A 425 6.33 -37.65 19.93
N THR A 426 5.89 -36.95 20.98
CA THR A 426 4.74 -36.04 20.92
C THR A 426 5.04 -34.83 20.02
N PRO A 427 4.07 -34.33 19.23
CA PRO A 427 4.26 -33.20 18.31
C PRO A 427 4.91 -31.96 18.95
N THR A 428 4.51 -31.59 20.18
CA THR A 428 5.09 -30.44 20.92
C THR A 428 6.61 -30.55 21.06
N LYS A 429 7.12 -31.75 21.41
CA LYS A 429 8.55 -32.00 21.59
C LYS A 429 9.32 -32.00 20.27
N ASN A 430 8.70 -32.43 19.18
CA ASN A 430 9.33 -32.45 17.85
C ASN A 430 9.47 -31.06 17.24
N ILE A 431 8.54 -30.15 17.54
CA ILE A 431 8.52 -28.80 16.97
C ILE A 431 9.38 -27.84 17.80
N GLY A 432 9.44 -28.00 19.12
CA GLY A 432 10.25 -27.14 19.99
C GLY A 432 9.66 -25.75 20.21
N LEU A 433 8.35 -25.60 20.01
CA LEU A 433 7.60 -24.38 20.28
C LEU A 433 6.76 -24.52 21.56
N PRO A 434 6.55 -23.43 22.31
CA PRO A 434 5.64 -23.43 23.46
C PRO A 434 4.19 -23.69 23.02
N ASP A 435 3.43 -24.43 23.84
CA ASP A 435 2.02 -24.76 23.56
C ASP A 435 1.14 -23.51 23.39
N SER A 436 1.54 -22.38 24.00
CA SER A 436 0.86 -21.09 23.82
C SER A 436 0.87 -20.59 22.37
N LEU A 437 1.94 -20.83 21.59
CA LEU A 437 1.97 -20.53 20.16
C LEU A 437 1.16 -21.55 19.36
N LEU A 438 1.32 -22.84 19.67
CA LEU A 438 0.62 -23.90 18.96
C LEU A 438 -0.90 -23.76 19.06
N SER A 439 -1.41 -23.33 20.22
CA SER A 439 -2.84 -23.07 20.43
C SER A 439 -3.41 -21.93 19.58
N ARG A 440 -2.56 -21.06 19.00
CA ARG A 440 -3.00 -19.92 18.19
C ARG A 440 -3.10 -20.21 16.70
N PHE A 441 -2.43 -21.26 16.25
CA PHE A 441 -2.61 -21.80 14.91
C PHE A 441 -3.86 -22.68 14.91
N ASP A 442 -4.82 -22.34 14.06
CA ASP A 442 -6.08 -23.08 13.96
C ASP A 442 -5.86 -24.40 13.19
N LEU A 443 -4.96 -24.37 12.19
CA LEU A 443 -4.63 -25.52 11.36
C LEU A 443 -3.14 -25.88 11.47
N LEU A 444 -2.86 -27.09 11.95
CA LEU A 444 -1.51 -27.65 12.03
C LEU A 444 -1.40 -28.86 11.12
N PHE A 445 -0.58 -28.74 10.08
CA PHE A 445 -0.30 -29.81 9.13
C PHE A 445 1.09 -30.39 9.37
N ILE A 446 1.14 -31.70 9.64
CA ILE A 446 2.39 -32.46 9.72
C ILE A 446 2.58 -33.16 8.38
N VAL A 447 3.57 -32.69 7.62
CA VAL A 447 3.96 -33.23 6.32
C VAL A 447 5.17 -34.13 6.54
N LEU A 448 4.92 -35.44 6.53
CA LEU A 448 5.96 -36.45 6.67
C LEU A 448 6.38 -36.90 5.29
N ASP A 449 7.69 -37.03 5.08
CA ASP A 449 8.19 -37.72 3.90
C ASP A 449 7.94 -39.23 4.06
N GLN A 450 7.21 -39.83 3.13
CA GLN A 450 6.98 -41.27 3.09
C GLN A 450 7.77 -41.83 1.92
N MET A 451 8.80 -42.63 2.21
CA MET A 451 9.61 -43.32 1.20
C MET A 451 8.81 -44.46 0.56
N ASP A 452 7.93 -44.11 -0.37
CA ASP A 452 7.15 -45.04 -1.18
C ASP A 452 7.53 -44.87 -2.67
N ALA A 453 8.03 -45.95 -3.27
CA ALA A 453 8.52 -45.96 -4.64
C ALA A 453 7.43 -45.63 -5.67
N ASP A 454 6.17 -45.98 -5.39
CA ASP A 454 5.05 -45.69 -6.29
C ASP A 454 4.72 -44.19 -6.29
N ILE A 455 4.72 -43.56 -5.12
CA ILE A 455 4.48 -42.12 -4.96
C ILE A 455 5.63 -41.33 -5.57
N ASP A 456 6.88 -41.74 -5.33
CA ASP A 456 8.07 -41.10 -5.91
C ASP A 456 8.06 -41.15 -7.44
N ARG A 457 7.59 -42.26 -8.01
CA ARG A 457 7.41 -42.38 -9.47
C ARG A 457 6.37 -41.40 -9.99
N LEU A 458 5.22 -41.26 -9.31
CA LEU A 458 4.17 -40.32 -9.69
C LEU A 458 4.63 -38.86 -9.57
N ILE A 459 5.37 -38.53 -8.51
CA ILE A 459 5.99 -37.20 -8.33
C ILE A 459 6.98 -36.94 -9.45
N SER A 460 7.87 -37.89 -9.74
CA SER A 460 8.87 -37.78 -10.79
C SER A 460 8.23 -37.58 -12.17
N GLU A 461 7.20 -38.37 -12.51
CA GLU A 461 6.44 -38.21 -13.75
C GLU A 461 5.77 -36.83 -13.82
N HIS A 462 5.21 -36.37 -12.71
CA HIS A 462 4.59 -35.05 -12.62
C HIS A 462 5.61 -33.92 -12.86
N VAL A 463 6.77 -33.98 -12.21
CA VAL A 463 7.86 -33.02 -12.38
C VAL A 463 8.40 -33.04 -13.81
N LEU A 464 8.62 -34.21 -14.39
CA LEU A 464 9.03 -34.36 -15.79
C LEU A 464 7.99 -33.78 -16.76
N ARG A 465 6.70 -34.01 -16.51
CA ARG A 465 5.61 -33.45 -17.31
C ARG A 465 5.56 -31.93 -17.23
N MET A 466 5.79 -31.37 -16.05
CA MET A 466 5.88 -29.92 -15.85
C MET A 466 7.08 -29.32 -16.60
N HIS A 467 8.27 -29.93 -16.50
CA HIS A 467 9.44 -29.49 -17.25
C HIS A 467 9.24 -29.60 -18.76
N ARG A 468 8.62 -30.69 -19.25
CA ARG A 468 8.30 -30.87 -20.67
C ARG A 468 7.33 -29.82 -21.19
N ARG A 469 6.34 -29.40 -20.38
CA ARG A 469 5.43 -28.29 -20.70
C ARG A 469 6.10 -26.92 -20.63
N SER A 470 7.05 -26.73 -19.72
CA SER A 470 7.77 -25.47 -19.55
C SER A 470 8.57 -25.08 -20.81
N ILE A 471 9.06 -26.06 -21.57
CA ILE A 471 9.75 -25.84 -22.85
C ILE A 471 8.78 -25.33 -23.94
N HIS A 472 7.49 -25.70 -23.88
CA HIS A 472 6.49 -25.25 -24.86
C HIS A 472 5.88 -23.87 -24.50
N TYR A 473 5.78 -23.55 -23.21
CA TYR A 473 5.23 -22.28 -22.72
C TYR A 473 6.18 -21.09 -22.84
N MET A 474 7.50 -21.30 -22.93
CA MET A 474 8.47 -20.22 -23.13
C MET A 474 8.27 -19.49 -24.48
N LEU A 475 7.53 -20.09 -25.42
CA LEU A 475 7.27 -19.52 -26.75
C LEU A 475 5.91 -18.83 -26.90
N THR A 476 4.96 -18.93 -25.96
CA THR A 476 3.58 -18.49 -26.26
C THR A 476 2.80 -17.67 -25.24
N CYS A 477 3.06 -17.64 -23.93
CA CYS A 477 2.21 -16.82 -23.04
C CYS A 477 2.80 -16.51 -21.65
N LEU A 478 3.13 -15.23 -21.43
CA LEU A 478 2.88 -14.47 -20.20
C LEU A 478 2.13 -13.20 -20.66
N PRO A 479 1.09 -12.66 -19.98
CA PRO A 479 0.38 -13.08 -18.76
C PRO A 479 -1.16 -13.06 -18.89
N LYS A 480 -1.93 -14.11 -18.50
CA LYS A 480 -3.41 -13.99 -18.34
C LYS A 480 -4.09 -14.86 -17.28
N ILE A 481 -3.35 -15.55 -16.42
CA ILE A 481 -3.94 -16.46 -15.41
C ILE A 481 -4.09 -15.85 -13.99
N PRO A 482 -3.40 -14.77 -13.56
CA PRO A 482 -3.64 -14.24 -12.21
C PRO A 482 -4.99 -13.51 -12.06
N THR A 483 -5.65 -13.12 -13.16
CA THR A 483 -6.93 -12.40 -13.10
C THR A 483 -8.09 -13.29 -12.65
N ILE A 484 -8.27 -14.50 -13.19
CA ILE A 484 -9.49 -15.29 -12.92
C ILE A 484 -9.55 -15.82 -11.48
N LEU A 485 -8.40 -16.17 -10.88
CA LEU A 485 -8.36 -16.64 -9.49
C LEU A 485 -8.47 -15.47 -8.50
N ASN A 486 -7.85 -14.31 -8.78
CA ASN A 486 -8.09 -13.09 -8.01
C ASN A 486 -9.56 -12.64 -8.14
N ILE A 487 -10.15 -12.72 -9.33
CA ILE A 487 -11.57 -12.41 -9.59
C ILE A 487 -12.52 -13.31 -8.79
N LEU A 488 -12.20 -14.60 -8.65
CA LEU A 488 -13.03 -15.54 -7.87
C LEU A 488 -12.90 -15.33 -6.36
N ILE A 489 -11.70 -15.01 -5.85
CA ILE A 489 -11.47 -14.73 -4.43
C ILE A 489 -12.11 -13.38 -4.04
N LEU A 490 -12.03 -12.37 -4.91
CA LEU A 490 -12.65 -11.05 -4.71
C LEU A 490 -14.17 -11.00 -4.92
N SER A 491 -14.78 -11.98 -5.61
CA SER A 491 -16.24 -12.07 -5.76
C SER A 491 -16.95 -12.79 -4.61
N LEU A 492 -16.20 -13.46 -3.73
CA LEU A 492 -16.74 -14.18 -2.57
C LEU A 492 -16.60 -13.39 -1.24
N LEU A 493 -15.81 -12.32 -1.23
CA LEU A 493 -15.80 -11.24 -0.23
C LEU A 493 -16.89 -10.20 -0.56
#